data_AF-A0A5B9WDP8-F1
#
_entry.id   AF-A0A5B9WDP8-F1
#
_cell.length_a   1.000
_cell.length_b   1.000
_cell.length_c   1.000
_cell.angle_alpha   90.00
_cell.angle_beta   90.00
_cell.angle_gamma   90.00
#
_symmetry.space_group_name_H-M   'P 1'
#
loop_
_entity.id
_entity.type
_entity.pdbx_description
1 polymer ?
#
loop_
_entity_poly.entity_id
_entity_poly.type
_entity_poly.pdbx_seq_one_letter_code
_entity_poly.pdbx_strand_id
1 'polypeptide(L)'
;MIDGRILRDRQADTLALVDKLSAPPQVGSVAVLAQTKAVATYPGVASAFFACAPIEVDGPETEGAAATFTADASRTIYALNLGTRLPPLGTKVILHACGGRWTFRFDG
;
A
#
# COMPACT_ATOMS: atom_id res chain seq x y z
N MET A 1 26.65 28.19 -33.64
CA MET A 1 27.15 27.07 -32.82
C MET A 1 26.61 27.30 -31.41
N ILE A 2 25.61 26.55 -30.96
CA ILE A 2 25.04 26.73 -29.61
C ILE A 2 26.12 26.34 -28.61
N ASP A 3 26.48 27.26 -27.72
CA ASP A 3 27.57 27.11 -26.77
C ASP A 3 27.23 25.98 -25.76
N GLY A 4 27.84 24.81 -25.95
CA GLY A 4 27.61 23.62 -25.12
C GLY A 4 27.99 23.81 -23.65
N ARG A 5 28.63 24.93 -23.29
CA ARG A 5 28.80 25.35 -21.90
C ARG A 5 27.47 25.78 -21.27
N ILE A 6 26.68 26.59 -21.97
CA ILE A 6 25.38 27.10 -21.48
C ILE A 6 24.40 25.95 -21.20
N LEU A 7 24.43 24.90 -22.02
CA LEU A 7 23.59 23.72 -21.81
C LEU A 7 24.00 22.91 -20.58
N ARG A 8 25.31 22.80 -20.31
CA ARG A 8 25.83 22.10 -19.13
C ARG A 8 25.50 22.85 -17.84
N ASP A 9 25.63 24.17 -17.85
CA ASP A 9 25.31 25.00 -16.68
C ASP A 9 23.83 24.88 -16.34
N ARG A 10 22.94 24.98 -17.34
CA ARG A 10 21.50 24.77 -17.15
C ARG A 10 21.16 23.38 -16.61
N GLN A 11 21.87 22.35 -17.08
CA GLN A 11 21.66 20.99 -16.60
C GLN A 11 22.11 20.82 -15.14
N ALA A 12 23.26 21.41 -14.77
CA ALA A 12 23.76 21.40 -13.40
C ALA A 12 22.81 22.15 -12.45
N ASP A 13 22.30 23.31 -12.86
CA ASP A 13 21.33 24.09 -12.09
C ASP A 13 20.02 23.32 -11.87
N THR A 14 19.55 22.61 -12.90
CA THR A 14 18.34 21.79 -12.81
C THR A 14 18.53 20.62 -11.85
N LEU A 15 19.66 19.92 -11.91
CA LEU A 15 19.98 18.82 -10.99
C LEU A 15 20.10 19.30 -9.55
N ALA A 16 20.77 20.44 -9.33
CA ALA A 16 20.89 21.03 -8.00
C ALA A 16 19.54 21.48 -7.40
N LEU A 17 18.57 21.84 -8.25
CA LEU A 17 17.19 22.14 -7.82
C LEU A 17 16.42 20.86 -7.47
N VAL A 18 16.61 19.77 -8.23
CA VAL A 18 16.01 18.46 -7.95
C VAL A 18 16.52 17.89 -6.63
N ASP A 19 17.82 18.01 -6.34
CA ASP A 19 18.38 17.54 -5.06
C ASP A 19 17.83 18.32 -3.86
N LYS A 20 17.38 19.56 -4.05
CA LYS A 20 16.79 20.41 -3.01
C LYS A 20 15.28 20.26 -2.89
N LEU A 21 14.62 19.58 -3.83
CA LEU A 21 13.18 19.32 -3.75
C LEU A 21 12.92 18.41 -2.55
N SER A 22 12.14 18.91 -1.59
CA SER A 22 11.61 18.07 -0.52
C SER A 22 10.76 16.95 -1.12
N ALA A 23 10.77 15.77 -0.48
CA ALA A 23 9.91 14.68 -0.89
C ALA A 23 8.46 15.20 -1.03
N PRO A 24 7.74 14.84 -2.10
CA PRO A 24 6.37 15.29 -2.27
C PRO A 24 5.58 14.96 -0.99
N PRO A 25 4.72 15.88 -0.52
CA PRO A 25 3.90 15.61 0.65
C PRO A 25 3.17 14.30 0.42
N GLN A 26 3.12 13.44 1.45
CA GLN A 26 2.32 12.21 1.37
C GLN A 26 0.86 12.62 1.18
N VAL A 27 0.42 12.71 -0.07
CA VAL A 27 -0.99 12.72 -0.45
C VAL A 27 -1.59 11.52 0.26
N GLY A 28 -2.65 11.74 1.04
CA GLY A 28 -3.15 10.84 2.07
C GLY A 28 -2.91 9.36 1.78
N SER A 29 -2.36 8.64 2.77
CA SER A 29 -1.93 7.25 2.63
C SER A 29 -2.95 6.43 1.82
N VAL A 30 -2.55 5.98 0.63
CA VAL A 30 -3.40 5.14 -0.22
C VAL A 30 -3.84 3.95 0.62
N ALA A 31 -5.16 3.80 0.77
CA ALA A 31 -5.74 2.73 1.53
C ALA A 31 -6.40 1.71 0.60
N VAL A 32 -6.27 0.44 0.91
CA VAL A 32 -6.98 -0.64 0.21
C VAL A 32 -7.57 -1.61 1.22
N LEU A 33 -8.83 -2.01 1.00
CA LEU A 33 -9.44 -3.09 1.75
C LEU A 33 -8.88 -4.42 1.21
N ALA A 34 -8.35 -5.25 2.09
CA ALA A 34 -7.76 -6.53 1.72
C ALA A 34 -8.14 -7.62 2.73
N GLN A 35 -7.94 -8.88 2.34
CA GLN A 35 -8.14 -10.04 3.18
C GLN A 35 -6.83 -10.79 3.34
N THR A 36 -6.46 -11.19 4.56
CA THR A 36 -5.28 -12.02 4.78
C THR A 36 -5.46 -13.39 4.12
N LYS A 37 -4.43 -13.88 3.44
CA LYS A 37 -4.39 -15.20 2.80
C LYS A 37 -3.07 -15.92 3.10
N ALA A 38 -3.11 -17.24 3.04
CA ALA A 38 -1.91 -18.06 3.11
C ALA A 38 -1.30 -18.17 1.72
N VAL A 39 -0.02 -17.82 1.59
CA VAL A 39 0.79 -18.11 0.41
C VAL A 39 1.92 -19.01 0.86
N ALA A 40 1.80 -20.30 0.55
CA ALA A 40 2.59 -21.40 1.10
C ALA A 40 2.47 -21.57 2.63
N THR A 41 2.90 -20.58 3.41
CA THR A 41 2.89 -20.60 4.87
C THR A 41 2.27 -19.31 5.41
N TYR A 42 1.41 -19.43 6.41
CA TYR A 42 0.85 -18.28 7.12
C TYR A 42 1.74 -17.91 8.32
N PRO A 43 2.11 -16.63 8.53
CA PRO A 43 2.92 -16.23 9.69
C PRO A 43 2.24 -16.62 11.01
N GLY A 44 3.03 -17.13 11.97
CA GLY A 44 2.54 -17.55 13.30
C GLY A 44 2.73 -16.52 14.41
N VAL A 45 3.24 -15.34 14.09
CA VAL A 45 3.57 -14.28 15.06
C VAL A 45 2.99 -12.94 14.61
N ALA A 46 2.73 -12.05 15.57
CA ALA A 46 2.44 -10.64 15.28
C ALA A 46 3.68 -9.93 14.70
N SER A 47 3.52 -8.67 14.28
CA SER A 47 4.63 -7.86 13.76
C SER A 47 5.38 -8.45 12.55
N ALA A 48 4.70 -9.26 11.74
CA ALA A 48 5.24 -9.89 10.53
C ALA A 48 4.56 -9.37 9.26
N PHE A 49 5.12 -9.71 8.10
CA PHE A 49 4.48 -9.48 6.81
C PHE A 49 3.47 -10.58 6.51
N PHE A 50 2.24 -10.17 6.19
CA PHE A 50 1.16 -11.06 5.79
C PHE A 50 0.87 -10.86 4.31
N ALA A 51 0.58 -11.96 3.61
CA ALA A 51 0.05 -11.91 2.26
C ALA A 51 -1.44 -11.57 2.32
N CYS A 52 -1.87 -10.59 1.53
CA CYS A 52 -3.24 -10.13 1.47
C CYS A 52 -3.74 -10.10 0.03
N ALA A 53 -4.99 -10.48 -0.19
CA ALA A 53 -5.70 -10.28 -1.45
C ALA A 53 -6.57 -9.01 -1.35
N PRO A 54 -6.51 -8.07 -2.31
CA PRO A 54 -7.46 -6.97 -2.36
C PRO A 54 -8.90 -7.47 -2.37
N ILE A 55 -9.81 -6.74 -1.73
CA ILE A 55 -11.23 -7.04 -1.73
C ILE A 55 -11.95 -6.02 -2.61
N GLU A 56 -12.75 -6.54 -3.54
CA GLU A 56 -13.74 -5.79 -4.29
C GLU A 56 -15.05 -5.80 -3.50
N VAL A 57 -15.63 -4.61 -3.33
CA VAL A 57 -16.90 -4.42 -2.64
C VAL A 57 -17.93 -4.01 -3.69
N ASP A 58 -19.00 -4.77 -3.77
CA ASP A 58 -20.09 -4.56 -4.72
C ASP A 58 -21.43 -4.85 -4.03
N GLY A 59 -22.55 -4.68 -4.72
CA GLY A 59 -23.88 -5.02 -4.23
C GLY A 59 -24.95 -4.07 -4.73
N PRO A 60 -26.23 -4.33 -4.41
CA PRO A 60 -27.32 -3.45 -4.81
C PRO A 60 -27.17 -2.09 -4.12
N GLU A 61 -27.23 -1.00 -4.89
CA GLU A 61 -27.25 0.37 -4.36
C GLU A 61 -28.66 0.78 -3.88
N THR A 62 -29.24 -0.02 -2.99
CA THR A 62 -30.56 0.24 -2.39
C THR A 62 -30.48 0.19 -0.88
N GLU A 63 -31.27 1.01 -0.21
CA GLU A 63 -31.33 1.06 1.25
C GLU A 63 -31.66 -0.31 1.85
N GLY A 64 -30.85 -0.75 2.82
CA GLY A 64 -31.00 -2.05 3.48
C GLY A 64 -30.44 -3.26 2.71
N ALA A 65 -29.90 -3.08 1.50
CA ALA A 65 -29.22 -4.17 0.80
C ALA A 65 -27.87 -4.52 1.42
N ALA A 66 -27.49 -5.79 1.32
CA ALA A 66 -26.20 -6.29 1.79
C ALA A 66 -25.11 -6.06 0.74
N ALA A 67 -23.92 -5.69 1.19
CA ALA A 67 -22.72 -5.64 0.35
C ALA A 67 -22.14 -7.06 0.13
N THR A 68 -21.58 -7.26 -1.06
CA THR A 68 -20.82 -8.43 -1.48
C THR A 68 -19.33 -8.09 -1.41
N PHE A 69 -18.54 -9.00 -0.83
CA PHE A 69 -17.09 -8.84 -0.69
C PHE A 69 -16.39 -9.98 -1.42
N THR A 70 -15.68 -9.66 -2.49
CA THR A 70 -14.98 -10.65 -3.32
C THR A 70 -13.47 -10.42 -3.22
N ALA A 71 -12.73 -11.40 -2.70
CA ALA A 71 -11.29 -11.31 -2.65
C ALA A 71 -10.68 -11.66 -4.02
N ASP A 72 -9.88 -10.75 -4.57
CA ASP A 72 -9.14 -11.01 -5.80
C ASP A 72 -7.91 -11.88 -5.51
N ALA A 73 -8.05 -13.17 -5.77
CA ALA A 73 -7.00 -14.14 -5.54
C ALA A 73 -5.77 -13.97 -6.46
N SER A 74 -5.92 -13.30 -7.61
CA SER A 74 -4.85 -13.12 -8.60
C SER A 74 -3.79 -12.13 -8.13
N ARG A 75 -4.18 -11.16 -7.28
CA ARG A 75 -3.28 -10.15 -6.72
C ARG A 75 -2.84 -10.53 -5.31
N THR A 76 -1.58 -10.25 -5.01
CA THR A 76 -1.01 -10.45 -3.67
C THR A 76 -0.29 -9.18 -3.25
N ILE A 77 -0.73 -8.60 -2.14
CA ILE A 77 -0.08 -7.48 -1.48
C ILE A 77 0.53 -7.99 -0.19
N TYR A 78 1.82 -7.74 0.01
CA TYR A 78 2.47 -8.03 1.28
C TYR A 78 2.42 -6.80 2.18
N ALA A 79 1.84 -6.95 3.36
CA ALA A 79 1.68 -5.86 4.30
C ALA A 79 2.20 -6.22 5.69
N LEU A 80 2.90 -5.28 6.34
CA LEU A 80 3.40 -5.43 7.70
C LEU A 80 2.26 -5.19 8.70
N ASN A 81 2.02 -6.16 9.58
CA ASN A 81 1.18 -5.93 10.74
C ASN A 81 1.95 -5.08 11.77
N LEU A 82 1.44 -3.90 12.10
CA LEU A 82 1.96 -3.03 13.16
C LEU A 82 1.27 -3.25 14.51
N GLY A 83 0.26 -4.13 14.53
CA GLY A 83 -0.47 -4.48 15.74
C GLY A 83 0.20 -5.59 16.53
N THR A 84 -0.36 -5.84 17.70
CA THR A 84 0.20 -6.73 18.73
C THR A 84 -0.29 -8.18 18.62
N ARG A 85 -1.31 -8.46 17.80
CA ARG A 85 -1.92 -9.78 17.68
C ARG A 85 -1.76 -10.38 16.29
N LEU A 86 -1.84 -11.70 16.23
CA LEU A 86 -1.87 -12.46 14.99
C LEU A 86 -3.29 -12.41 14.38
N PRO A 87 -3.49 -11.80 13.20
CA PRO A 87 -4.78 -11.88 12.52
C PRO A 87 -5.06 -13.33 12.10
N PRO A 88 -6.27 -13.87 12.38
CA PRO A 88 -6.71 -15.13 11.79
C PRO A 88 -6.62 -15.13 10.25
N LEU A 89 -6.57 -16.32 9.66
CA LEU A 89 -6.62 -16.46 8.21
C LEU A 89 -7.98 -15.94 7.70
N GLY A 90 -7.97 -15.13 6.64
CA GLY A 90 -9.19 -14.58 6.08
C GLY A 90 -9.68 -13.30 6.76
N THR A 91 -8.90 -12.69 7.65
CA THR A 91 -9.25 -11.42 8.29
C THR A 91 -9.25 -10.28 7.27
N LYS A 92 -10.34 -9.50 7.25
CA LYS A 92 -10.41 -8.27 6.47
C LYS A 92 -9.64 -7.17 7.18
N VAL A 93 -8.74 -6.50 6.48
CA VAL A 93 -7.83 -5.47 7.00
C VAL A 93 -7.79 -4.29 6.05
N ILE A 94 -7.58 -3.09 6.61
CA ILE A 94 -7.30 -1.89 5.83
C ILE A 94 -5.78 -1.76 5.73
N LEU A 95 -5.25 -1.87 4.53
CA LEU A 95 -3.84 -1.65 4.27
C LEU A 95 -3.60 -0.19 3.92
N HIS A 96 -2.54 0.38 4.45
CA HIS A 96 -2.10 1.75 4.22
C HIS A 96 -0.72 1.73 3.52
N ALA A 97 -0.58 2.48 2.44
CA ALA A 97 0.71 2.74 1.83
C ALA A 97 1.45 3.80 2.63
N CYS A 98 2.55 3.41 3.29
CA CYS A 98 3.40 4.28 4.10
C CYS A 98 4.86 4.03 3.74
N GLY A 99 5.58 5.08 3.29
CA GLY A 99 7.01 4.99 2.98
C GLY A 99 7.37 3.93 1.93
N GLY A 100 6.49 3.71 0.94
CA GLY A 100 6.68 2.70 -0.11
C GLY A 100 6.38 1.25 0.32
N ARG A 101 5.82 1.05 1.51
CA ARG A 101 5.40 -0.27 2.01
C ARG A 101 3.92 -0.26 2.38
N TRP A 102 3.29 -1.42 2.32
CA TRP A 102 1.95 -1.60 2.86
C TRP A 102 2.04 -1.98 4.34
N THR A 103 1.24 -1.35 5.16
CA THR A 103 1.11 -1.64 6.59
C THR A 103 -0.36 -1.75 6.96
N PHE A 104 -0.65 -2.51 8.01
CA PHE A 104 -1.96 -2.53 8.65
C PHE A 104 -1.77 -2.72 10.15
N ARG A 105 -2.81 -2.54 10.94
CA ARG A 105 -2.74 -2.74 12.39
C ARG A 105 -3.84 -3.70 12.81
N PHE A 106 -3.47 -4.77 13.52
CA PHE A 106 -4.41 -5.73 14.10
C PHE A 106 -4.10 -5.98 15.58
N ASP A 107 -5.03 -5.57 16.45
CA ASP A 107 -4.92 -5.70 17.91
C ASP A 107 -5.96 -6.65 18.52
N GLY A 108 -6.78 -7.30 17.68
CA GLY A 108 -7.88 -8.21 18.05
C GLY A 108 -9.14 -7.49 18.49
#